data_AF-A0A7L4Z6J8-F1
#
_entry.id   AF-A0A7L4Z6J8-F1
#
_cell.length_a   1.000
_cell.length_b   1.000
_cell.length_c   1.000
_cell.angle_alpha   90.00
_cell.angle_beta   90.00
_cell.angle_gamma   90.00
#
_symmetry.space_group_name_H-M   'P 1'
#
loop_
_entity.id
_entity.type
_entity.pdbx_description
1 polymer ?
#
loop_
_entity_poly.entity_id
_entity_poly.type
_entity_poly.pdbx_seq_one_letter_code
_entity_poly.pdbx_strand_id
1 'polypeptide(L)'
;MIAIAAALAEIALIVVQRRRAPAGAPKEISWSHVAAAPAAGVVGWLLIGGPETAWDDLWLPLFFGVILGAEAARSARVLSGKEWAGWATACGGGAASANWLLATPLPFM
;
A
#
# COMPACT_ATOMS: atom_id res chain seq x y z
N MET A 1 10.28 3.97 -9.12
CA MET A 1 9.09 4.50 -9.81
C MET A 1 7.78 3.82 -9.37
N ILE A 2 7.77 2.49 -9.21
CA ILE A 2 6.56 1.73 -8.81
C ILE A 2 5.98 2.20 -7.47
N ALA A 3 6.82 2.39 -6.45
CA ALA A 3 6.34 2.80 -5.12
C ALA A 3 5.64 4.17 -5.13
N ILE A 4 6.15 5.11 -5.95
CA ILE A 4 5.54 6.43 -6.13
C ILE A 4 4.20 6.31 -6.85
N ALA A 5 4.14 5.50 -7.92
CA ALA A 5 2.90 5.27 -8.66
C ALA A 5 1.82 4.63 -7.77
N ALA A 6 2.21 3.65 -6.94
CA ALA A 6 1.32 3.03 -5.96
C ALA A 6 0.82 4.06 -4.93
N ALA A 7 1.72 4.86 -4.34
CA ALA A 7 1.34 5.90 -3.39
C ALA A 7 0.36 6.92 -4.00
N LEU A 8 0.58 7.33 -5.25
CA LEU A 8 -0.35 8.23 -5.96
C LEU A 8 -1.72 7.59 -6.18
N ALA A 9 -1.77 6.31 -6.56
CA ALA A 9 -3.01 5.58 -6.73
C ALA A 9 -3.78 5.41 -5.41
N GLU A 10 -3.07 5.11 -4.33
CA GLU A 10 -3.61 5.02 -2.96
C GLU A 10 -4.19 6.36 -2.50
N ILE A 11 -3.45 7.46 -2.68
CA ILE A 11 -3.93 8.82 -2.37
C ILE A 11 -5.18 9.14 -3.21
N ALA A 12 -5.18 8.80 -4.50
CA ALA A 12 -6.34 9.03 -5.36
C ALA A 12 -7.57 8.26 -4.86
N LEU A 13 -7.42 7.00 -4.46
CA LEU A 13 -8.52 6.20 -3.87
C LEU A 13 -9.07 6.86 -2.61
N ILE A 14 -8.20 7.32 -1.72
CA ILE A 14 -8.59 7.99 -0.47
C ILE A 14 -9.34 9.29 -0.77
N VAL A 15 -8.83 10.13 -1.67
CA VAL A 15 -9.46 11.40 -2.04
C VAL A 15 -10.81 11.16 -2.73
N VAL A 16 -10.89 10.19 -3.64
CA VAL A 16 -12.14 9.84 -4.34
C VAL A 16 -13.17 9.29 -3.36
N GLN A 17 -12.76 8.43 -2.43
CA GLN A 17 -13.65 7.93 -1.38
C GLN A 17 -14.16 9.07 -0.51
N ARG A 18 -13.29 9.98 -0.04
CA ARG A 18 -13.72 11.11 0.79
C ARG A 18 -14.68 12.05 0.08
N ARG A 19 -14.54 12.21 -1.24
CA ARG A 19 -15.46 13.03 -2.06
C ARG A 19 -16.80 12.35 -2.33
N ARG A 20 -16.82 11.02 -2.44
CA ARG A 20 -18.01 10.25 -2.86
C ARG A 20 -18.74 9.57 -1.71
N ALA A 21 -18.11 9.44 -0.53
CA ALA A 21 -18.66 8.65 0.55
C ALA A 21 -19.89 9.34 1.19
N PRO A 22 -21.04 8.66 1.24
CA PRO A 22 -22.19 9.14 2.00
C PRO A 22 -21.87 9.16 3.50
N ALA A 23 -22.51 10.07 4.24
CA ALA A 23 -22.36 10.18 5.69
C ALA A 23 -22.67 8.82 6.35
N GLY A 24 -21.67 8.22 7.01
CA GLY A 24 -21.81 6.92 7.68
C GLY A 24 -20.92 5.79 7.16
N ALA A 25 -20.01 6.04 6.21
CA ALA A 25 -19.04 5.03 5.78
C ALA A 25 -18.21 4.50 6.99
N PRO A 26 -17.91 3.18 7.06
CA PRO A 26 -17.19 2.58 8.17
C PRO A 26 -15.89 3.31 8.44
N LYS A 27 -15.64 3.71 9.69
CA LYS A 27 -14.46 4.52 10.08
C LYS A 27 -13.22 3.69 10.43
N GLU A 28 -13.41 2.39 10.65
CA GLU A 28 -12.38 1.51 11.17
C GLU A 28 -11.50 0.93 10.06
N ILE A 29 -10.20 0.95 10.31
CA ILE A 29 -9.19 0.26 9.50
C ILE A 29 -9.17 -1.20 9.97
N SER A 30 -9.28 -2.13 9.02
CA SER A 30 -9.17 -3.56 9.32
C SER A 30 -7.71 -3.91 9.64
N TRP A 31 -7.47 -4.45 10.85
CA TRP A 31 -6.17 -4.97 11.27
C TRP A 31 -5.65 -6.07 10.34
N SER A 32 -6.52 -6.82 9.67
CA SER A 32 -6.12 -7.82 8.68
C SER A 32 -5.42 -7.20 7.48
N HIS A 33 -5.87 -6.03 7.00
CA HIS A 33 -5.18 -5.31 5.92
C HIS A 33 -3.84 -4.73 6.40
N VAL A 34 -3.80 -4.23 7.63
CA VAL A 34 -2.57 -3.73 8.28
C VAL A 34 -1.53 -4.83 8.43
N ALA A 35 -1.94 -6.07 8.71
CA ALA A 35 -1.03 -7.22 8.78
C ALA A 35 -0.64 -7.78 7.40
N ALA A 36 -1.54 -7.71 6.41
CA ALA A 36 -1.29 -8.19 5.06
C ALA A 36 -0.27 -7.34 4.30
N ALA A 37 -0.32 -6.02 4.48
CA ALA A 37 0.59 -5.07 3.85
C ALA A 37 2.09 -5.34 4.11
N PRO A 38 2.58 -5.50 5.36
CA PRO A 38 3.98 -5.80 5.61
C PRO A 38 4.36 -7.19 5.11
N ALA A 39 3.48 -8.19 5.20
CA ALA A 39 3.73 -9.51 4.63
C ALA A 39 3.94 -9.44 3.11
N ALA A 40 3.08 -8.69 2.40
CA ALA A 40 3.23 -8.45 0.97
C ALA A 40 4.49 -7.61 0.66
N GLY A 41 4.86 -6.67 1.52
CA GLY A 41 6.11 -5.93 1.41
C GLY A 41 7.35 -6.82 1.52
N VAL A 42 7.37 -7.77 2.46
CA VAL A 42 8.44 -8.78 2.57
C VAL A 42 8.51 -9.64 1.31
N VAL A 43 7.35 -10.09 0.79
CA VAL A 43 7.30 -10.84 -0.47
C VAL A 43 7.83 -10.01 -1.64
N GLY A 44 7.41 -8.74 -1.74
CA GLY A 44 7.92 -7.81 -2.75
C GLY A 44 9.44 -7.62 -2.67
N TRP A 45 9.97 -7.49 -1.45
CA TRP A 45 11.41 -7.37 -1.20
C TRP A 45 12.18 -8.64 -1.62
N LEU A 46 11.65 -9.82 -1.32
CA LEU A 46 12.23 -11.09 -1.77
C LEU A 46 12.22 -11.21 -3.31
N LEU A 47 11.14 -10.76 -3.96
CA LEU A 47 11.00 -10.82 -5.43
C LEU A 47 11.99 -9.91 -6.17
N ILE A 48 12.39 -8.80 -5.55
CA ILE A 48 13.43 -7.89 -6.11
C ILE A 48 14.86 -8.31 -5.73
N GLY A 49 15.04 -9.50 -5.16
CA GLY A 49 16.37 -10.09 -4.88
C GLY A 49 16.89 -9.85 -3.48
N GLY A 50 16.07 -9.36 -2.55
CA GLY A 50 16.46 -9.12 -1.16
C GLY A 50 17.62 -8.13 -1.02
N PRO A 51 17.53 -6.91 -1.60
CA PRO A 51 18.60 -5.93 -1.55
C PRO A 51 18.96 -5.56 -0.11
N GLU A 52 20.24 -5.24 0.12
CA GLU A 52 20.74 -4.76 1.39
C GLU A 52 19.93 -3.52 1.82
N THR A 53 19.29 -3.60 2.99
CA THR A 53 18.33 -2.59 3.43
C THR A 53 19.04 -1.52 4.24
N ALA A 54 18.93 -0.26 3.82
CA ALA A 54 19.20 0.85 4.69
C ALA A 54 18.04 0.93 5.70
N TRP A 55 18.27 0.49 6.93
CA TRP A 55 17.26 0.51 8.00
C TRP A 55 16.72 1.91 8.29
N ASP A 56 17.50 2.94 7.95
CA ASP A 56 17.13 4.35 8.04
C ASP A 56 15.89 4.68 7.18
N ASP A 57 15.69 3.97 6.07
CA ASP A 57 14.58 4.16 5.15
C ASP A 57 13.39 3.24 5.43
N LEU A 58 13.45 2.39 6.48
CA LEU A 58 12.38 1.45 6.83
C LEU A 58 11.04 2.16 7.11
N TRP A 59 11.08 3.44 7.50
CA TRP A 59 9.87 4.21 7.73
C TRP A 59 9.03 4.39 6.44
N LEU A 60 9.67 4.47 5.26
CA LEU A 60 8.99 4.67 3.98
C LEU A 60 8.08 3.49 3.59
N PRO A 61 8.56 2.23 3.52
CA PRO A 61 7.69 1.09 3.22
C PRO A 61 6.64 0.87 4.31
N LEU A 62 6.93 1.18 5.57
CA LEU A 62 5.92 1.11 6.63
C LEU A 62 4.83 2.16 6.44
N PHE A 63 5.20 3.41 6.19
CA PHE A 63 4.23 4.49 6.02
C PHE A 63 3.40 4.31 4.75
N PHE A 64 4.06 4.12 3.60
CA PHE A 64 3.38 3.99 2.31
C PHE A 64 2.72 2.62 2.14
N GLY A 65 3.40 1.53 2.48
CA GLY A 65 2.85 0.19 2.32
C GLY A 65 1.77 -0.15 3.34
N VAL A 66 1.92 0.27 4.61
CA VAL A 66 1.05 -0.17 5.70
C VAL A 66 0.02 0.89 6.08
N ILE A 67 0.45 2.11 6.44
CA ILE A 67 -0.47 3.15 6.94
C ILE A 67 -1.33 3.67 5.80
N LEU A 68 -0.69 4.14 4.72
CA LEU A 68 -1.38 4.65 3.53
C LEU A 68 -2.13 3.51 2.82
N GLY A 69 -1.46 2.37 2.62
CA GLY A 69 -2.06 1.17 2.02
C GLY A 69 -3.31 0.66 2.75
N ALA A 70 -3.36 0.67 4.08
CA ALA A 70 -4.53 0.24 4.83
C ALA A 70 -5.72 1.22 4.71
N GLU A 71 -5.46 2.53 4.70
CA GLU A 71 -6.50 3.54 4.44
C GLU A 71 -6.99 3.49 2.98
N ALA A 72 -6.08 3.23 2.03
CA ALA A 72 -6.42 3.04 0.63
C ALA A 72 -7.22 1.74 0.41
N ALA A 73 -6.88 0.64 1.09
CA ALA A 73 -7.62 -0.61 1.07
C ALA A 73 -9.05 -0.44 1.59
N ARG A 74 -9.22 0.29 2.69
CA ARG A 74 -10.53 0.69 3.18
C ARG A 74 -11.28 1.52 2.14
N SER A 75 -10.60 2.50 1.54
CA SER A 75 -11.19 3.37 0.52
C SER A 75 -11.65 2.58 -0.72
N ALA A 76 -10.84 1.64 -1.19
CA ALA A 76 -11.15 0.74 -2.29
C ALA A 76 -12.33 -0.18 -1.99
N ARG A 77 -12.40 -0.75 -0.77
CA ARG A 77 -13.54 -1.56 -0.32
C ARG A 77 -14.83 -0.75 -0.30
N VAL A 78 -14.79 0.47 0.24
CA VAL A 78 -15.97 1.36 0.30
C VAL A 78 -16.43 1.77 -1.09
N LEU A 79 -15.50 2.13 -1.99
CA LEU A 79 -15.84 2.55 -3.35
C LEU A 79 -16.34 1.40 -4.23
N SER A 80 -15.79 0.20 -4.08
CA SER A 80 -16.16 -0.96 -4.89
C SER A 80 -17.32 -1.76 -4.33
N GLY A 81 -17.59 -1.64 -3.02
CA GLY A 81 -18.51 -2.51 -2.27
C GLY A 81 -18.01 -3.95 -2.11
N LYS A 82 -16.76 -4.25 -2.47
CA LYS A 82 -16.22 -5.62 -2.52
C LYS A 82 -15.02 -5.79 -1.59
N GLU A 83 -14.99 -6.91 -0.86
CA GLU A 83 -13.92 -7.21 0.10
C GLU A 83 -12.56 -7.40 -0.58
N TRP A 84 -12.55 -8.11 -1.71
CA TRP A 84 -11.31 -8.42 -2.42
C TRP A 84 -10.58 -7.16 -2.90
N ALA A 85 -11.28 -6.05 -3.14
CA ALA A 85 -10.66 -4.80 -3.55
C ALA A 85 -9.81 -4.19 -2.42
N GLY A 86 -10.23 -4.35 -1.17
CA GLY A 86 -9.42 -3.97 -0.01
C GLY A 86 -8.14 -4.81 0.09
N TRP A 87 -8.28 -6.13 -0.03
CA TRP A 87 -7.14 -7.04 -0.03
C TRP A 87 -6.16 -6.78 -1.18
N ALA A 88 -6.65 -6.61 -2.41
CA ALA A 88 -5.82 -6.32 -3.56
C ALA A 88 -5.03 -5.01 -3.39
N THR A 89 -5.66 -3.98 -2.81
CA THR A 89 -5.01 -2.69 -2.55
C THR A 89 -3.97 -2.82 -1.43
N ALA A 90 -4.27 -3.49 -0.32
CA ALA A 90 -3.34 -3.68 0.78
C ALA A 90 -2.11 -4.51 0.36
N CYS A 91 -2.33 -5.62 -0.35
CA CYS A 91 -1.24 -6.46 -0.84
C CYS A 91 -0.44 -5.76 -1.95
N GLY A 92 -1.10 -5.07 -2.88
CA GLY A 92 -0.46 -4.33 -3.95
C GLY A 92 0.39 -3.16 -3.44
N GLY A 93 -0.16 -2.35 -2.53
CA GLY A 93 0.54 -1.26 -1.86
C GLY A 93 1.73 -1.74 -1.05
N GLY A 94 1.53 -2.77 -0.23
CA GLY A 94 2.59 -3.43 0.52
C GLY A 94 3.73 -3.90 -0.37
N ALA A 95 3.44 -4.70 -1.41
CA ALA A 95 4.45 -5.21 -2.33
C ALA A 95 5.18 -4.09 -3.10
N ALA A 96 4.44 -3.08 -3.59
CA ALA A 96 5.03 -1.93 -4.28
C ALA A 96 5.94 -1.09 -3.37
N SER A 97 5.63 -1.01 -2.08
CA SER A 97 6.41 -0.26 -1.09
C SER A 97 7.81 -0.83 -0.87
N ALA A 98 8.04 -2.13 -1.16
CA ALA A 98 9.36 -2.73 -1.10
C ALA A 98 10.38 -2.04 -2.02
N ASN A 99 9.92 -1.38 -3.09
CA ASN A 99 10.77 -0.61 -3.98
C ASN A 99 11.35 0.66 -3.31
N TRP A 100 10.86 1.08 -2.13
CA TRP A 100 11.51 2.13 -1.33
C TRP A 100 12.84 1.70 -0.73
N LEU A 101 13.06 0.38 -0.57
CA LEU A 101 14.28 -0.19 0.02
C LEU A 101 15.42 -0.36 -0.99
N LEU A 102 15.23 0.06 -2.24
CA LEU A 102 16.23 -0.03 -3.29
C LEU A 102 17.17 1.18 -3.26
N ALA A 103 18.46 0.94 -3.05
CA ALA A 103 19.51 1.97 -3.13
C ALA A 103 19.63 2.58 -4.55
N THR A 104 19.34 1.78 -5.58
CA THR A 104 19.29 2.23 -6.98
C THR A 104 17.97 1.79 -7.60
N PRO A 105 17.27 2.68 -8.34
CA PRO A 105 16.05 2.29 -9.04
C PRO A 105 16.34 1.11 -9.98
N LEU A 106 15.38 0.18 -10.09
CA LEU A 106 15.52 -0.96 -11.00
C LEU A 106 15.86 -0.46 -12.41
N PRO A 107 16.90 -1.01 -13.06
CA PRO A 107 17.44 -0.46 -14.31
C PRO A 107 16.51 -0.58 -15.53
N PHE A 108 15.35 -1.21 -15.39
CA PHE A 108 14.39 -1.40 -16.47
C PHE A 108 12.94 -1.29 -15.95
N MET A 109 12.52 -0.05 -15.69
CA MET A 109 11.12 0.42 -15.74
C MET A 109 11.07 1.89 -16.12
#